data_AF-A0A821E0C4-F1
#
_entry.id   AF-A0A821E0C4-F1
#
_cell.length_a   1.000
_cell.length_b   1.000
_cell.length_c   1.000
_cell.angle_alpha   90.00
_cell.angle_beta   90.00
_cell.angle_gamma   90.00
#
_symmetry.space_group_name_H-M   'P 1'
#
loop_
_entity.id
_entity.type
_entity.pdbx_description
1 polymer ?
#
loop_
_entity_poly.entity_id
_entity_poly.type
_entity_poly.pdbx_seq_one_letter_code
_entity_poly.pdbx_strand_id
1 'polypeptide(L)'
;YPDYDGGSSIIDFEVQVTNPDSSSRIVYRGRDLDCTVAGLLPGRPYIFQVRAFNRAGGGPWSEYLDVLSGPGVPEAPRNFVVECQSCTSALIRWEEGVNNGAAITEYRLEWSRKENDSFMQLYCGTNCTYEAKGLIPVTHYFFRVQAVNTAGPGSYSMLASCVTPAAPPSIVTSVKVHAKSTSMAVTWKQPSNNGSPITGYYIDIGEKELIFVNPELIEYNIDEVLPDTIYKIRIRAVNTIGPGPFSSTVKCQTKSLPPDPPRLECIAVTCNSIKLKWNNGTVNHALSSASSSSESTTANPRSVSYIIEMEGKDGNYNCIYTGTTYSHKINKLQENTQYNFRICAKNDSGAGPWSDIYTFTTTKAPPNALKAPNINEITSTSCVFNWQAHKSLGNDPISYILQLQIYRKENEYTEIYHGDLTSYRATNLEAGVDYRVRICAIRSTSDGLTLNSPFSPATHFVLPRPEDLAASISGSKASNNHLLSHDHHSDQKISFINRYRLLLSRKLKSIELFESRTL
;
A
#
# COMPACT_ATOMS: atom_id res chain seq x y z
N TYR A 1 -97.66 31.65 18.11
CA TYR A 1 -98.82 32.34 18.71
C TYR A 1 -99.91 31.33 18.96
N PRO A 2 -100.64 31.39 20.09
CA PRO A 2 -101.79 30.52 20.32
C PRO A 2 -102.94 30.85 19.36
N ASP A 3 -103.75 29.87 19.01
CA ASP A 3 -104.87 30.02 18.08
C ASP A 3 -106.06 30.82 18.68
N TYR A 4 -106.09 30.97 20.02
CA TYR A 4 -107.08 31.74 20.75
C TYR A 4 -106.43 32.48 21.93
N ASP A 5 -106.68 33.78 22.06
CA ASP A 5 -106.05 34.66 23.06
C ASP A 5 -106.90 34.86 24.34
N GLY A 6 -108.05 34.19 24.44
CA GLY A 6 -108.94 34.32 25.59
C GLY A 6 -109.71 35.65 25.63
N GLY A 7 -109.75 36.41 24.54
CA GLY A 7 -110.46 37.70 24.44
C GLY A 7 -109.67 38.91 24.96
N SER A 8 -108.37 38.75 25.26
CA SER A 8 -107.45 39.83 25.61
C SER A 8 -106.14 39.64 24.86
N SER A 9 -105.58 40.73 24.34
CA SER A 9 -104.30 40.71 23.67
C SER A 9 -103.18 40.15 24.56
N ILE A 10 -102.32 39.34 23.94
CA ILE A 10 -101.16 38.71 24.58
C ILE A 10 -100.14 39.79 24.95
N ILE A 11 -99.61 39.71 26.17
CA ILE A 11 -98.74 40.73 26.76
C ILE A 11 -97.31 40.25 27.02
N ASP A 12 -97.10 38.94 27.21
CA ASP A 12 -95.79 38.29 27.31
C ASP A 12 -95.90 36.78 26.97
N PHE A 13 -94.74 36.15 26.78
CA PHE A 13 -94.55 34.71 26.65
C PHE A 13 -93.58 34.24 27.74
N GLU A 14 -93.78 33.01 28.19
CA GLU A 14 -92.87 32.33 29.11
C GLU A 14 -92.43 31.00 28.51
N VAL A 15 -91.11 30.74 28.57
CA VAL A 15 -90.51 29.49 28.09
C VAL A 15 -89.93 28.74 29.29
N GLN A 16 -90.31 27.48 29.42
CA GLN A 16 -89.77 26.54 30.39
C GLN A 16 -88.88 25.52 29.69
N VAL A 17 -87.76 25.19 30.32
CA VAL A 17 -86.94 24.02 29.95
C VAL A 17 -87.03 22.98 31.06
N THR A 18 -87.19 21.72 30.68
CA THR A 18 -87.01 20.55 31.54
C THR A 18 -85.67 19.91 31.20
N ASN A 19 -84.80 19.81 32.20
CA ASN A 19 -83.47 19.24 32.11
C ASN A 19 -83.54 17.69 32.07
N PRO A 20 -82.44 17.01 31.68
CA PRO A 20 -82.36 15.54 31.68
C PRO A 20 -82.64 14.88 33.04
N ASP A 21 -82.40 15.59 34.14
CA ASP A 21 -82.68 15.14 35.51
C ASP A 21 -84.15 15.34 35.92
N SER A 22 -85.02 15.69 34.96
CA SER A 22 -86.44 16.02 35.16
C SER A 22 -86.70 17.29 35.98
N SER A 23 -85.67 18.07 36.31
CA SER A 23 -85.87 19.39 36.92
C SER A 23 -86.28 20.41 35.85
N SER A 24 -87.25 21.26 36.15
CA SER A 24 -87.72 22.28 35.20
C SER A 24 -87.47 23.69 35.72
N ARG A 25 -87.10 24.61 34.82
CA ARG A 25 -86.85 26.02 35.12
C ARG A 25 -87.35 26.94 34.02
N ILE A 26 -87.77 28.15 34.38
CA ILE A 26 -88.11 29.20 33.41
C ILE A 26 -86.81 29.79 32.84
N VAL A 27 -86.72 29.84 31.51
CA VAL A 27 -85.53 30.32 30.78
C VAL A 27 -85.75 31.62 30.03
N TYR A 28 -87.01 31.99 29.79
CA TYR A 28 -87.36 33.27 29.17
C TYR A 28 -88.73 33.73 29.68
N ARG A 29 -88.85 35.04 29.90
CA ARG A 29 -90.14 35.71 30.07
C ARG A 29 -90.05 37.12 29.46
N GLY A 30 -90.88 37.40 28.46
CA GLY A 30 -90.80 38.65 27.72
C GLY A 30 -91.75 38.71 26.53
N ARG A 31 -91.62 39.73 25.68
CA ARG A 31 -92.54 39.98 24.55
C ARG A 31 -92.05 39.47 23.21
N ASP A 32 -90.79 39.07 23.13
CA ASP A 32 -90.18 38.60 21.89
C ASP A 32 -90.72 37.21 21.54
N LEU A 33 -90.74 36.92 20.24
CA LEU A 33 -91.26 35.66 19.71
C LEU A 33 -90.16 34.60 19.52
N ASP A 34 -88.93 35.00 19.80
CA ASP A 34 -87.73 34.22 19.76
C ASP A 34 -86.91 34.46 21.04
N CYS A 35 -86.23 33.44 21.51
CA CYS A 35 -85.28 33.56 22.61
C CYS A 35 -84.11 32.60 22.40
N THR A 36 -82.94 32.95 22.91
CA THR A 36 -81.77 32.08 22.91
C THR A 36 -81.55 31.53 24.32
N VAL A 37 -81.61 30.20 24.46
CA VAL A 37 -81.38 29.52 25.73
C VAL A 37 -79.94 29.03 25.77
N ALA A 38 -79.11 29.67 26.59
CA ALA A 38 -77.71 29.30 26.81
C ALA A 38 -77.53 28.38 28.03
N GLY A 39 -76.34 27.78 28.15
CA GLY A 39 -75.97 26.94 29.30
C GLY A 39 -76.61 25.55 29.29
N LEU A 40 -76.97 25.03 28.10
CA LEU A 40 -77.35 23.63 27.93
C LEU A 40 -76.09 22.77 27.97
N LEU A 41 -76.17 21.63 28.66
CA LEU A 41 -75.12 20.62 28.63
C LEU A 41 -75.09 19.97 27.24
N PRO A 42 -73.91 19.77 26.63
CA PRO A 42 -73.83 19.25 25.27
C PRO A 42 -74.27 17.78 25.16
N GLY A 43 -74.89 17.42 24.04
CA GLY A 43 -75.35 16.06 23.77
C GLY A 43 -76.42 15.55 24.73
N ARG A 44 -77.21 16.44 25.34
CA ARG A 44 -78.24 16.09 26.33
C ARG A 44 -79.64 16.42 25.79
N PRO A 45 -80.64 15.58 26.08
CA PRO A 45 -82.02 15.86 25.71
C PRO A 45 -82.63 16.90 26.66
N TYR A 46 -83.33 17.87 26.10
CA TYR A 46 -84.09 18.90 26.80
C TYR A 46 -85.51 18.94 26.26
N ILE A 47 -86.46 19.24 27.13
CA ILE A 47 -87.86 19.43 26.73
C ILE A 47 -88.20 20.89 26.92
N PHE A 48 -88.73 21.52 25.87
CA PHE A 48 -89.19 22.91 25.91
C PHE A 48 -90.71 22.99 25.82
N GLN A 49 -91.28 23.90 26.61
CA GLN A 49 -92.69 24.29 26.53
C GLN A 49 -92.80 25.80 26.61
N VAL A 50 -93.79 26.35 25.89
CA VAL A 50 -94.06 27.79 25.85
C VAL A 50 -95.51 28.03 26.23
N ARG A 51 -95.78 29.10 26.98
CA ARG A 51 -97.14 29.59 27.21
C ARG A 51 -97.22 31.09 26.98
N ALA A 52 -98.38 31.56 26.55
CA ALA A 52 -98.68 32.98 26.38
C ALA A 52 -99.41 33.52 27.61
N PHE A 53 -99.18 34.79 27.96
CA PHE A 53 -99.95 35.51 28.97
C PHE A 53 -100.78 36.62 28.35
N ASN A 54 -101.95 36.86 28.91
CA ASN A 54 -102.75 38.06 28.69
C ASN A 54 -103.04 38.73 30.04
N ARG A 55 -103.96 39.72 30.08
CA ARG A 55 -104.33 40.40 31.34
C ARG A 55 -104.94 39.49 32.40
N ALA A 56 -105.49 38.32 32.01
CA ALA A 56 -106.09 37.36 32.94
C ALA A 56 -105.04 36.38 33.53
N GLY A 57 -103.86 36.26 32.93
CA GLY A 57 -102.78 35.40 33.39
C GLY A 57 -102.19 34.52 32.29
N GLY A 58 -101.44 33.51 32.69
CA GLY A 58 -100.80 32.56 31.78
C GLY A 58 -101.77 31.47 31.32
N GLY A 59 -101.81 31.22 30.01
CA GLY A 59 -102.54 30.12 29.41
C GLY A 59 -101.90 28.74 29.66
N PRO A 60 -102.45 27.68 29.05
CA PRO A 60 -101.85 26.35 29.09
C PRO A 60 -100.47 26.35 28.41
N TRP A 61 -99.62 25.41 28.84
CA TRP A 61 -98.36 25.12 28.16
C TRP A 61 -98.61 24.50 26.79
N SER A 62 -97.70 24.76 25.84
CA SER A 62 -97.66 24.07 24.55
C SER A 62 -97.38 22.57 24.71
N GLU A 63 -97.55 21.84 23.61
CA GLU A 63 -96.98 20.51 23.45
C GLU A 63 -95.47 20.52 23.72
N TYR A 64 -94.94 19.36 24.12
CA TYR A 64 -93.53 19.17 24.37
C TYR A 64 -92.73 19.29 23.07
N LEU A 65 -91.67 20.10 23.10
CA LEU A 65 -90.65 20.13 22.07
C LEU A 65 -89.39 19.44 22.60
N ASP A 66 -89.14 18.22 22.14
CA ASP A 66 -87.92 17.48 22.43
C ASP A 66 -86.76 18.03 21.59
N VAL A 67 -85.71 18.50 22.26
CA VAL A 67 -84.52 19.05 21.62
C VAL A 67 -83.28 18.34 22.16
N LEU A 68 -82.49 17.75 21.26
CA LEU A 68 -81.15 17.30 21.57
C LEU A 68 -80.17 18.47 21.40
N SER A 69 -79.49 18.87 22.47
CA SER A 69 -78.44 19.88 22.35
C SER A 69 -77.29 19.39 21.45
N GLY A 70 -76.64 20.30 20.74
CA GLY A 70 -75.49 19.95 19.88
C GLY A 70 -74.36 19.26 20.66
N PRO A 71 -73.50 18.48 19.98
CA PRO A 71 -72.39 17.82 20.63
C PRO A 71 -71.37 18.84 21.16
N GLY A 72 -70.76 18.51 22.29
CA GLY A 72 -69.65 19.27 22.87
C GLY A 72 -68.33 18.59 22.57
N VAL A 73 -67.23 19.30 22.78
CA VAL A 73 -65.90 18.68 22.75
C VAL A 73 -65.79 17.60 23.83
N PRO A 74 -65.00 16.52 23.63
CA PRO A 74 -64.84 15.48 24.63
C PRO A 74 -64.19 16.00 25.91
N GLU A 75 -64.41 15.31 27.02
CA GLU A 75 -63.58 15.47 28.22
C GLU A 75 -62.21 14.81 28.03
N ALA A 76 -61.25 15.20 28.87
CA ALA A 76 -59.92 14.62 28.87
C ALA A 76 -59.98 13.09 29.08
N PRO A 77 -59.13 12.31 28.38
CA PRO A 77 -59.01 10.87 28.61
C PRO A 77 -58.72 10.53 30.08
N ARG A 78 -59.32 9.43 30.56
CA ARG A 78 -59.22 8.98 31.96
C ARG A 78 -58.06 7.99 32.13
N ASN A 79 -57.66 7.73 33.38
CA ASN A 79 -56.65 6.71 33.73
C ASN A 79 -55.39 6.77 32.86
N PHE A 80 -54.87 7.98 32.62
CA PHE A 80 -53.69 8.20 31.81
C PHE A 80 -52.42 7.78 32.57
N VAL A 81 -51.79 6.70 32.13
CA VAL A 81 -50.64 6.07 32.79
C VAL A 81 -49.50 5.91 31.79
N VAL A 82 -48.28 6.18 32.26
CA VAL A 82 -47.03 6.02 31.50
C VAL A 82 -46.09 5.13 32.31
N GLU A 83 -45.65 4.03 31.72
CA GLU A 83 -44.72 3.08 32.34
C GLU A 83 -43.51 2.84 31.42
N CYS A 84 -42.28 3.08 31.90
CA CYS A 84 -41.08 2.71 31.14
C CYS A 84 -40.98 1.19 31.03
N GLN A 85 -40.90 0.69 29.80
CA GLN A 85 -40.65 -0.74 29.54
C GLN A 85 -39.16 -1.03 29.35
N SER A 86 -38.40 -0.06 28.86
CA SER A 86 -36.95 -0.16 28.71
C SER A 86 -36.30 1.23 28.83
N CYS A 87 -34.98 1.29 28.73
CA CYS A 87 -34.23 2.54 28.61
C CYS A 87 -34.53 3.33 27.32
N THR A 88 -35.26 2.74 26.35
CA THR A 88 -35.59 3.35 25.06
C THR A 88 -37.07 3.28 24.69
N SER A 89 -37.92 2.77 25.60
CA SER A 89 -39.36 2.64 25.34
C SER A 89 -40.23 2.80 26.59
N ALA A 90 -41.44 3.31 26.37
CA ALA A 90 -42.48 3.43 27.39
C ALA A 90 -43.83 2.99 26.83
N LEU A 91 -44.62 2.29 27.65
CA LEU A 91 -45.99 1.95 27.36
C LEU A 91 -46.91 3.00 27.97
N ILE A 92 -47.79 3.56 27.13
CA ILE A 92 -48.70 4.64 27.47
C ILE A 92 -50.11 4.12 27.29
N ARG A 93 -50.94 4.25 28.31
CA ARG A 93 -52.33 3.76 28.33
C ARG A 93 -53.27 4.85 28.84
N TRP A 94 -54.47 4.89 28.28
CA TRP A 94 -55.57 5.73 28.76
C TRP A 94 -56.91 5.02 28.56
N GLU A 95 -57.98 5.64 29.06
CA GLU A 95 -59.36 5.24 28.85
C GLU A 95 -60.15 6.39 28.21
N GLU A 96 -61.21 6.03 27.49
CA GLU A 96 -62.13 6.99 26.88
C GLU A 96 -62.76 7.93 27.91
N GLY A 97 -62.66 9.24 27.65
CA GLY A 97 -63.35 10.28 28.42
C GLY A 97 -64.85 10.35 28.10
N VAL A 98 -65.56 11.30 28.69
CA VAL A 98 -66.97 11.55 28.31
C VAL A 98 -67.02 12.20 26.92
N ASN A 99 -67.81 11.63 26.02
CA ASN A 99 -67.83 12.01 24.60
C ASN A 99 -68.74 13.21 24.26
N ASN A 100 -69.53 13.69 25.24
CA ASN A 100 -70.42 14.85 25.13
C ASN A 100 -71.35 14.85 23.90
N GLY A 101 -71.86 13.68 23.51
CA GLY A 101 -72.89 13.54 22.48
C GLY A 101 -72.39 13.24 21.07
N ALA A 102 -71.07 13.15 20.86
CA ALA A 102 -70.48 12.67 19.59
C ALA A 102 -69.34 11.70 19.86
N ALA A 103 -69.28 10.60 19.11
CA ALA A 103 -68.24 9.59 19.26
C ALA A 103 -66.84 10.18 19.06
N ILE A 104 -65.88 9.72 19.87
CA ILE A 104 -64.48 10.12 19.75
C ILE A 104 -63.94 9.56 18.43
N THR A 105 -63.42 10.46 17.59
CA THR A 105 -62.86 10.13 16.27
C THR A 105 -61.38 9.81 16.35
N GLU A 106 -60.65 10.45 17.26
CA GLU A 106 -59.21 10.22 17.46
C GLU A 106 -58.73 10.72 18.83
N TYR A 107 -57.58 10.22 19.25
CA TYR A 107 -56.77 10.71 20.35
C TYR A 107 -55.49 11.33 19.80
N ARG A 108 -55.07 12.45 20.39
CA ARG A 108 -53.78 13.09 20.12
C ARG A 108 -52.92 13.03 21.37
N LEU A 109 -51.86 12.24 21.29
CA LEU A 109 -50.87 12.09 22.36
C LEU A 109 -49.66 12.94 22.00
N GLU A 110 -49.19 13.73 22.96
CA GLU A 110 -48.02 14.57 22.81
C GLU A 110 -47.02 14.33 23.94
N TRP A 111 -45.76 14.69 23.69
CA TRP A 111 -44.68 14.56 24.66
C TRP A 111 -43.71 15.74 24.63
N SER A 112 -42.97 15.91 25.73
CA SER A 112 -41.87 16.84 25.85
C SER A 112 -40.78 16.27 26.76
N ARG A 113 -39.54 16.76 26.62
CA ARG A 113 -38.42 16.45 27.53
C ARG A 113 -38.26 17.49 28.65
N LYS A 114 -39.12 18.50 28.66
CA LYS A 114 -39.16 19.58 29.64
C LYS A 114 -40.61 19.90 29.93
N GLU A 115 -40.96 20.01 31.20
CA GLU A 115 -42.33 20.20 31.66
C GLU A 115 -43.02 21.42 31.04
N ASN A 116 -42.29 22.53 30.91
CA ASN A 116 -42.79 23.83 30.44
C ASN A 116 -42.32 24.19 29.02
N ASP A 117 -42.15 23.20 28.14
CA ASP A 117 -41.71 23.41 26.75
C ASP A 117 -42.82 23.00 25.77
N SER A 118 -42.63 23.35 24.50
CA SER A 118 -43.48 22.91 23.40
C SER A 118 -43.57 21.39 23.36
N PHE A 119 -44.81 20.90 23.34
CA PHE A 119 -45.10 19.48 23.19
C PHE A 119 -45.10 19.11 21.70
N MET A 120 -44.57 17.93 21.39
CA MET A 120 -44.57 17.38 20.04
C MET A 120 -45.60 16.26 19.95
N GLN A 121 -46.38 16.23 18.87
CA GLN A 121 -47.33 15.15 18.63
C GLN A 121 -46.58 13.82 18.40
N LEU A 122 -46.91 12.83 19.20
CA LEU A 122 -46.34 11.48 19.17
C LEU A 122 -47.26 10.47 18.48
N TYR A 123 -48.57 10.61 18.70
CA TYR A 123 -49.58 9.70 18.15
C TYR A 123 -50.88 10.43 17.84
N CYS A 124 -51.52 10.02 16.75
CA CYS A 124 -52.85 10.44 16.31
C CYS A 124 -53.60 9.21 15.80
N GLY A 125 -54.69 8.82 16.46
CA GLY A 125 -55.48 7.65 16.06
C GLY A 125 -56.49 7.22 17.12
N THR A 126 -57.13 6.06 16.92
CA THR A 126 -58.28 5.62 17.73
C THR A 126 -57.93 4.72 18.92
N ASN A 127 -56.70 4.20 19.00
CA ASN A 127 -56.31 3.27 20.06
C ASN A 127 -56.08 4.03 21.37
N CYS A 128 -56.43 3.39 22.49
CA CYS A 128 -56.18 3.92 23.83
C CYS A 128 -54.86 3.45 24.46
N THR A 129 -53.96 2.90 23.64
CA THR A 129 -52.64 2.45 24.05
C THR A 129 -51.62 2.78 22.97
N TYR A 130 -50.43 3.19 23.40
CA TYR A 130 -49.33 3.53 22.51
C TYR A 130 -47.99 3.13 23.13
N GLU A 131 -47.12 2.51 22.32
CA GLU A 131 -45.75 2.19 22.72
C GLU A 131 -44.81 3.25 22.14
N ALA A 132 -44.31 4.14 22.99
CA ALA A 132 -43.30 5.12 22.61
C ALA A 132 -41.95 4.43 22.48
N LYS A 133 -41.30 4.54 21.33
CA LYS A 133 -39.97 3.96 21.03
C LYS A 133 -38.96 5.04 20.70
N GLY A 134 -37.67 4.70 20.80
CA GLY A 134 -36.59 5.63 20.48
C GLY A 134 -36.38 6.70 21.56
N LEU A 135 -36.80 6.42 22.80
CA LEU A 135 -36.48 7.27 23.94
C LEU A 135 -34.98 7.22 24.24
N ILE A 136 -34.47 8.27 24.85
CA ILE A 136 -33.07 8.43 25.25
C ILE A 136 -32.94 7.94 26.69
N PRO A 137 -31.94 7.12 27.04
CA PRO A 137 -31.68 6.71 28.43
C PRO A 137 -31.47 7.90 29.37
N VAL A 138 -31.84 7.75 30.65
CA VAL A 138 -31.70 8.77 31.71
C VAL A 138 -32.25 10.13 31.28
N THR A 139 -33.41 10.12 30.65
CA THR A 139 -34.10 11.33 30.20
C THR A 139 -35.50 11.34 30.80
N HIS A 140 -35.92 12.51 31.30
CA HIS A 140 -37.26 12.73 31.83
C HIS A 140 -38.19 13.13 30.69
N TYR A 141 -39.29 12.40 30.56
CA TYR A 141 -40.32 12.62 29.56
C TYR A 141 -41.64 12.98 30.23
N PHE A 142 -42.33 13.98 29.68
CA PHE A 142 -43.66 14.42 30.06
C PHE A 142 -44.62 14.13 28.92
N PHE A 143 -45.82 13.63 29.22
CA PHE A 143 -46.82 13.24 28.23
C PHE A 143 -48.17 13.84 28.60
N ARG A 144 -49.00 14.09 27.58
CA ARG A 144 -50.41 14.45 27.71
C ARG A 144 -51.20 13.92 26.51
N VAL A 145 -52.46 13.60 26.72
CA VAL A 145 -53.35 13.11 25.65
C VAL A 145 -54.67 13.89 25.68
N GLN A 146 -55.23 14.17 24.52
CA GLN A 146 -56.59 14.72 24.38
C GLN A 146 -57.42 13.83 23.45
N ALA A 147 -58.73 13.81 23.66
CA ALA A 147 -59.69 13.21 22.73
C ALA A 147 -60.26 14.26 21.77
N VAL A 148 -60.64 13.84 20.57
CA VAL A 148 -61.23 14.69 19.53
C VAL A 148 -62.49 14.03 19.02
N ASN A 149 -63.57 14.80 18.85
CA ASN A 149 -64.78 14.37 18.14
C ASN A 149 -65.17 15.41 17.07
N THR A 150 -66.37 15.28 16.50
CA THR A 150 -66.87 16.20 15.47
C THR A 150 -67.09 17.64 15.95
N ALA A 151 -67.24 17.87 17.26
CA ALA A 151 -67.31 19.22 17.84
C ALA A 151 -65.92 19.85 18.02
N GLY A 152 -64.85 19.06 17.93
CA GLY A 152 -63.47 19.51 17.99
C GLY A 152 -62.63 18.82 19.08
N PRO A 153 -61.41 19.32 19.33
CA PRO A 153 -60.53 18.79 20.35
C PRO A 153 -60.99 19.15 21.77
N GLY A 154 -60.99 18.15 22.66
CA GLY A 154 -61.22 18.31 24.09
C GLY A 154 -60.00 18.85 24.85
N SER A 155 -60.10 18.88 26.18
CA SER A 155 -58.97 19.24 27.04
C SER A 155 -57.92 18.12 27.10
N TYR A 156 -56.67 18.51 27.36
CA TYR A 156 -55.61 17.55 27.66
C TYR A 156 -55.81 16.90 29.04
N SER A 157 -55.35 15.66 29.16
CA SER A 157 -55.16 14.97 30.43
C SER A 157 -54.19 15.73 31.35
N MET A 158 -54.19 15.37 32.64
CA MET A 158 -53.06 15.74 33.51
C MET A 158 -51.74 15.21 32.94
N LEU A 159 -50.65 15.93 33.22
CA LEU A 159 -49.32 15.50 32.80
C LEU A 159 -48.95 14.21 33.52
N ALA A 160 -48.60 13.18 32.74
CA ALA A 160 -47.91 12.00 33.24
C ALA A 160 -46.43 12.10 32.86
N SER A 161 -45.54 11.54 33.67
CA SER A 161 -44.12 11.57 33.37
C SER A 161 -43.43 10.26 33.70
N CYS A 162 -42.32 9.99 33.03
CA CYS A 162 -41.45 8.86 33.34
C CYS A 162 -39.98 9.24 33.10
N VAL A 163 -39.08 8.60 33.85
CA VAL A 163 -37.62 8.71 33.64
C VAL A 163 -37.12 7.38 33.11
N THR A 164 -36.55 7.38 31.92
CA THR A 164 -35.97 6.17 31.34
C THR A 164 -34.76 5.71 32.16
N PRO A 165 -34.61 4.41 32.44
CA PRO A 165 -33.45 3.90 33.18
C PRO A 165 -32.15 4.07 32.39
N ALA A 166 -31.01 3.90 33.08
CA ALA A 166 -29.70 3.83 32.44
C ALA A 166 -29.60 2.62 31.49
N ALA A 167 -28.70 2.72 30.51
CA ALA A 167 -28.50 1.68 29.50
C ALA A 167 -27.01 1.30 29.37
N PRO A 168 -26.69 0.16 28.71
CA PRO A 168 -25.34 -0.08 28.21
C PRO A 168 -24.85 1.07 27.31
N PRO A 169 -23.53 1.24 27.16
CA PRO A 169 -22.98 2.32 26.34
C PRO A 169 -23.41 2.22 24.88
N SER A 170 -23.42 3.35 24.19
CA SER A 170 -23.68 3.38 22.74
C SER A 170 -22.53 2.77 21.94
N ILE A 171 -22.78 2.54 20.65
CA ILE A 171 -21.76 2.02 19.72
C ILE A 171 -20.51 2.91 19.70
N VAL A 172 -19.34 2.30 19.75
CA VAL A 172 -18.05 3.00 19.59
C VAL A 172 -17.91 3.44 18.13
N THR A 173 -17.47 4.69 17.92
CA THR A 173 -17.36 5.30 16.58
C THR A 173 -15.92 5.74 16.29
N SER A 174 -15.66 6.10 15.02
CA SER A 174 -14.35 6.58 14.56
C SER A 174 -13.19 5.61 14.83
N VAL A 175 -13.46 4.30 14.74
CA VAL A 175 -12.44 3.27 14.89
C VAL A 175 -11.49 3.32 13.70
N LYS A 176 -10.20 3.51 13.97
CA LYS A 176 -9.12 3.50 12.98
C LYS A 176 -8.05 2.51 13.41
N VAL A 177 -7.42 1.87 12.42
CA VAL A 177 -6.34 0.91 12.65
C VAL A 177 -5.13 1.30 11.82
N HIS A 178 -3.98 1.43 12.49
CA HIS A 178 -2.69 1.67 11.87
C HIS A 178 -1.82 0.43 12.01
N ALA A 179 -1.71 -0.34 10.92
CA ALA A 179 -0.98 -1.61 10.92
C ALA A 179 0.50 -1.43 10.57
N LYS A 180 1.36 -2.04 11.38
CA LYS A 180 2.80 -2.28 11.11
C LYS A 180 2.98 -3.76 10.74
N SER A 181 4.22 -4.23 10.69
CA SER A 181 4.49 -5.63 10.33
C SER A 181 4.16 -6.60 11.46
N THR A 182 4.42 -6.22 12.71
CA THR A 182 4.25 -7.09 13.89
C THR A 182 3.43 -6.45 15.01
N SER A 183 2.87 -5.26 14.78
CA SER A 183 1.95 -4.59 15.70
C SER A 183 0.90 -3.77 14.96
N MET A 184 -0.19 -3.45 15.64
CA MET A 184 -1.25 -2.57 15.15
C MET A 184 -1.70 -1.60 16.24
N ALA A 185 -1.83 -0.32 15.92
CA ALA A 185 -2.44 0.65 16.81
C ALA A 185 -3.92 0.82 16.45
N VAL A 186 -4.82 0.63 17.42
CA VAL A 186 -6.27 0.82 17.26
C VAL A 186 -6.65 2.07 18.04
N THR A 187 -7.29 3.03 17.38
CA THR A 187 -7.78 4.28 18.00
C THR A 187 -9.28 4.40 17.83
N TRP A 188 -9.98 4.97 18.81
CA TRP A 188 -11.43 5.16 18.77
C TRP A 188 -11.89 6.41 19.49
N LYS A 189 -13.17 6.78 19.34
CA LYS A 189 -13.81 7.85 20.11
C LYS A 189 -14.69 7.25 21.22
N GLN A 190 -14.60 7.82 22.42
CA GLN A 190 -15.47 7.43 23.55
C GLN A 190 -16.96 7.61 23.18
N PRO A 191 -17.79 6.56 23.35
CA PRO A 191 -19.22 6.63 23.07
C PRO A 191 -20.01 7.30 24.21
N SER A 192 -21.30 7.55 23.98
CA SER A 192 -22.22 7.92 25.05
C SER A 192 -22.29 6.81 26.11
N ASN A 193 -22.21 7.21 27.38
CA ASN A 193 -22.26 6.30 28.52
C ASN A 193 -23.70 5.89 28.91
N ASN A 194 -24.70 6.56 28.32
CA ASN A 194 -26.13 6.34 28.54
C ASN A 194 -26.53 6.32 30.03
N GLY A 195 -25.90 7.21 30.81
CA GLY A 195 -26.24 7.46 32.21
C GLY A 195 -25.52 6.58 33.22
N SER A 196 -24.61 5.70 32.80
CA SER A 196 -23.72 4.96 33.71
C SER A 196 -22.27 5.02 33.22
N PRO A 197 -21.27 5.37 34.06
CA PRO A 197 -19.87 5.52 33.64
C PRO A 197 -19.33 4.31 32.89
N ILE A 198 -18.58 4.55 31.82
CA ILE A 198 -17.89 3.49 31.08
C ILE A 198 -16.80 2.92 31.98
N THR A 199 -16.81 1.59 32.13
CA THR A 199 -15.87 0.81 32.94
C THR A 199 -14.70 0.23 32.14
N GLY A 200 -14.81 0.22 30.81
CA GLY A 200 -13.73 -0.20 29.91
C GLY A 200 -14.21 -0.47 28.49
N TYR A 201 -13.33 -1.03 27.68
CA TYR A 201 -13.63 -1.45 26.31
C TYR A 201 -13.16 -2.88 26.06
N TYR A 202 -13.88 -3.60 25.20
CA TYR A 202 -13.47 -4.89 24.67
C TYR A 202 -13.10 -4.74 23.20
N ILE A 203 -11.89 -5.16 22.84
CA ILE A 203 -11.39 -5.20 21.47
C ILE A 203 -11.37 -6.65 21.01
N ASP A 204 -12.05 -6.92 19.90
CA ASP A 204 -12.09 -8.21 19.21
C ASP A 204 -11.22 -8.12 17.96
N ILE A 205 -10.27 -9.05 17.82
CA ILE A 205 -9.38 -9.16 16.66
C ILE A 205 -9.63 -10.43 15.83
N GLY A 206 -10.67 -11.21 16.19
CA GLY A 206 -11.14 -12.40 15.46
C GLY A 206 -10.53 -13.73 15.90
N GLU A 207 -9.25 -13.77 16.26
CA GLU A 207 -8.52 -15.03 16.53
C GLU A 207 -8.13 -15.24 18.01
N LYS A 208 -8.24 -14.20 18.84
CA LYS A 208 -7.90 -14.25 20.27
C LYS A 208 -9.13 -13.94 21.13
N GLU A 209 -9.02 -14.22 22.43
CA GLU A 209 -9.99 -13.71 23.41
C GLU A 209 -10.08 -12.18 23.35
N LEU A 210 -11.23 -11.65 23.78
CA LEU A 210 -11.46 -10.21 23.81
C LEU A 210 -10.43 -9.53 24.71
N ILE A 211 -9.75 -8.52 24.19
CA ILE A 211 -8.81 -7.72 24.95
C ILE A 211 -9.61 -6.67 25.73
N PHE A 212 -9.54 -6.70 27.05
CA PHE A 212 -10.16 -5.69 27.91
C PHE A 212 -9.18 -4.55 28.22
N VAL A 213 -9.62 -3.31 28.03
CA VAL A 213 -8.78 -2.12 28.24
C VAL A 213 -9.50 -1.09 29.11
N ASN A 214 -8.70 -0.29 29.82
CA ASN A 214 -9.17 0.73 30.77
C ASN A 214 -10.06 1.79 30.09
N PRO A 215 -11.02 2.40 30.84
CA PRO A 215 -12.00 3.33 30.28
C PRO A 215 -11.40 4.67 29.82
N GLU A 216 -10.23 5.05 30.33
CA GLU A 216 -9.51 6.29 29.96
C GLU A 216 -8.78 6.16 28.62
N LEU A 217 -8.58 4.94 28.12
CA LEU A 217 -7.90 4.69 26.86
C LEU A 217 -8.83 4.97 25.68
N ILE A 218 -8.28 5.68 24.69
CA ILE A 218 -8.86 5.88 23.35
C ILE A 218 -7.95 5.33 22.24
N GLU A 219 -6.84 4.71 22.64
CA GLU A 219 -5.87 4.05 21.79
C GLU A 219 -5.34 2.80 22.50
N TYR A 220 -5.08 1.74 21.73
CA TYR A 220 -4.45 0.52 22.23
C TYR A 220 -3.54 -0.08 21.16
N ASN A 221 -2.32 -0.46 21.57
CA ASN A 221 -1.37 -1.17 20.71
C ASN A 221 -1.52 -2.67 20.90
N ILE A 222 -1.75 -3.37 19.79
CA ILE A 222 -1.79 -4.83 19.72
C ILE A 222 -0.44 -5.27 19.18
N ASP A 223 0.35 -5.90 20.02
CA ASP A 223 1.65 -6.47 19.64
C ASP A 223 1.50 -7.94 19.22
N GLU A 224 2.60 -8.51 18.68
CA GLU A 224 2.70 -9.92 18.30
C GLU A 224 1.63 -10.36 17.28
N VAL A 225 1.33 -9.49 16.32
CA VAL A 225 0.51 -9.86 15.16
C VAL A 225 1.39 -10.42 14.05
N LEU A 226 0.83 -11.33 13.25
CA LEU A 226 1.55 -11.94 12.15
C LEU A 226 1.72 -10.93 11.00
N PRO A 227 2.89 -10.88 10.34
CA PRO A 227 3.10 -10.05 9.16
C PRO A 227 2.30 -10.55 7.96
N ASP A 228 2.02 -9.65 7.02
CA ASP A 228 1.24 -9.90 5.79
C ASP A 228 -0.11 -10.63 6.02
N THR A 229 -0.73 -10.41 7.18
CA THR A 229 -1.93 -11.12 7.63
C THR A 229 -3.11 -10.14 7.75
N ILE A 230 -4.29 -10.59 7.34
CA ILE A 230 -5.52 -9.78 7.39
C ILE A 230 -6.23 -10.01 8.72
N TYR A 231 -6.42 -8.93 9.48
CA TYR A 231 -7.16 -8.91 10.74
C TYR A 231 -8.51 -8.22 10.58
N LYS A 232 -9.48 -8.67 11.38
CA LYS A 232 -10.84 -8.10 11.49
C LYS A 232 -11.02 -7.56 12.90
N ILE A 233 -11.04 -6.24 13.04
CA ILE A 233 -11.06 -5.58 14.35
C ILE A 233 -12.41 -4.91 14.58
N ARG A 234 -13.01 -5.14 15.76
CA ARG A 234 -14.19 -4.41 16.23
C ARG A 234 -14.08 -4.15 17.73
N ILE A 235 -14.70 -3.08 18.21
CA ILE A 235 -14.60 -2.64 19.61
C ILE A 235 -15.99 -2.33 20.17
N ARG A 236 -16.21 -2.64 21.46
CA ARG A 236 -17.41 -2.22 22.21
C ARG A 236 -17.01 -1.63 23.56
N ALA A 237 -17.80 -0.68 24.06
CA ALA A 237 -17.67 -0.17 25.42
C ALA A 237 -18.54 -0.98 26.39
N VAL A 238 -18.18 -0.98 27.67
CA VAL A 238 -18.95 -1.63 28.74
C VAL A 238 -19.09 -0.70 29.94
N ASN A 239 -20.26 -0.70 30.56
CA ASN A 239 -20.52 -0.08 31.86
C ASN A 239 -21.14 -1.12 32.82
N THR A 240 -21.53 -0.69 34.03
CA THR A 240 -22.14 -1.57 35.04
C THR A 240 -23.51 -2.13 34.64
N ILE A 241 -24.22 -1.52 33.69
CA ILE A 241 -25.47 -2.06 33.15
C ILE A 241 -25.19 -3.22 32.19
N GLY A 242 -24.10 -3.12 31.43
CA GLY A 242 -23.65 -4.20 30.56
C GLY A 242 -22.82 -3.73 29.35
N PRO A 243 -22.48 -4.65 28.44
CA PRO A 243 -21.75 -4.34 27.23
C PRO A 243 -22.65 -3.66 26.19
N GLY A 244 -22.15 -2.59 25.58
CA GLY A 244 -22.73 -1.98 24.40
C GLY A 244 -22.54 -2.82 23.12
N PRO A 245 -23.11 -2.39 22.00
CA PRO A 245 -22.91 -3.05 20.72
C PRO A 245 -21.46 -2.89 20.21
N PHE A 246 -21.00 -3.88 19.43
CA PHE A 246 -19.75 -3.75 18.70
C PHE A 246 -19.84 -2.69 17.60
N SER A 247 -18.73 -1.99 17.38
CA SER A 247 -18.52 -1.15 16.20
C SER A 247 -18.63 -1.97 14.91
N SER A 248 -18.72 -1.28 13.78
CA SER A 248 -18.43 -1.89 12.49
C SER A 248 -17.04 -2.54 12.49
N THR A 249 -16.90 -3.68 11.83
CA THR A 249 -15.62 -4.38 11.69
C THR A 249 -14.70 -3.63 10.72
N VAL A 250 -13.53 -3.23 11.20
CA VAL A 250 -12.44 -2.68 10.38
C VAL A 250 -11.55 -3.83 9.94
N LYS A 251 -11.39 -4.00 8.62
CA LYS A 251 -10.40 -4.93 8.06
C LYS A 251 -9.10 -4.19 7.83
N CYS A 252 -7.98 -4.78 8.26
CA CYS A 252 -6.66 -4.24 8.01
C CYS A 252 -5.68 -5.38 7.73
N GLN A 253 -4.68 -5.13 6.89
CA GLN A 253 -3.60 -6.07 6.62
C GLN A 253 -2.32 -5.53 7.25
N THR A 254 -1.63 -6.36 8.02
CA THR A 254 -0.29 -6.04 8.52
C THR A 254 0.69 -5.99 7.36
N LYS A 255 1.73 -5.17 7.51
CA LYS A 255 2.77 -5.06 6.47
C LYS A 255 3.60 -6.34 6.44
N SER A 256 4.20 -6.66 5.30
CA SER A 256 5.24 -7.71 5.25
C SER A 256 6.43 -7.32 6.14
N LEU A 257 7.24 -8.30 6.56
CA LEU A 257 8.57 -7.99 7.10
C LEU A 257 9.53 -7.63 5.94
N PRO A 258 10.56 -6.80 6.17
CA PRO A 258 11.69 -6.71 5.26
C PRO A 258 12.28 -8.11 5.01
N PRO A 259 12.78 -8.42 3.80
CA PRO A 259 13.27 -9.76 3.50
C PRO A 259 14.58 -10.06 4.24
N ASP A 260 14.83 -11.33 4.52
CA ASP A 260 16.11 -11.80 5.03
C ASP A 260 17.24 -11.61 4.00
N PRO A 261 18.50 -11.48 4.44
CA PRO A 261 19.61 -11.25 3.53
C PRO A 261 19.82 -12.49 2.64
N PRO A 262 19.90 -12.31 1.31
CA PRO A 262 20.09 -13.44 0.41
C PRO A 262 21.51 -13.98 0.52
N ARG A 263 21.69 -15.26 0.18
CA ARG A 263 23.02 -15.88 0.12
C ARG A 263 23.72 -15.48 -1.17
N LEU A 264 24.92 -14.93 -1.04
CA LEU A 264 25.76 -14.56 -2.18
C LEU A 264 26.68 -15.73 -2.56
N GLU A 265 26.73 -16.03 -3.86
CA GLU A 265 27.59 -17.06 -4.43
C GLU A 265 28.43 -16.48 -5.57
N CYS A 266 29.73 -16.78 -5.56
CA CYS A 266 30.61 -16.41 -6.67
C CYS A 266 30.63 -17.53 -7.72
N ILE A 267 30.17 -17.23 -8.93
CA ILE A 267 30.03 -18.23 -10.01
C ILE A 267 31.13 -18.14 -11.08
N ALA A 268 31.84 -17.02 -11.16
CA ALA A 268 32.99 -16.89 -12.04
C ALA A 268 33.94 -15.81 -11.52
N VAL A 269 35.23 -16.09 -11.54
CA VAL A 269 36.31 -15.15 -11.19
C VAL A 269 37.30 -15.11 -12.34
N THR A 270 37.67 -13.91 -12.75
CA THR A 270 38.79 -13.65 -13.66
C THR A 270 39.76 -12.68 -12.99
N CYS A 271 40.85 -12.35 -13.68
CA CYS A 271 41.81 -11.37 -13.19
C CYS A 271 41.28 -9.94 -13.11
N ASN A 272 40.12 -9.66 -13.72
CA ASN A 272 39.55 -8.31 -13.82
C ASN A 272 38.04 -8.25 -13.60
N SER A 273 37.40 -9.37 -13.25
CA SER A 273 35.95 -9.42 -13.06
C SER A 273 35.54 -10.52 -12.09
N ILE A 274 34.46 -10.28 -11.37
CA ILE A 274 33.79 -11.25 -10.50
C ILE A 274 32.32 -11.27 -10.91
N LYS A 275 31.76 -12.47 -11.11
CA LYS A 275 30.33 -12.65 -11.36
C LYS A 275 29.69 -13.29 -10.13
N LEU A 276 28.76 -12.56 -9.54
CA LEU A 276 27.99 -12.96 -8.37
C LEU A 276 26.61 -13.45 -8.80
N LYS A 277 26.09 -14.43 -8.08
CA LYS A 277 24.73 -14.94 -8.17
C LYS A 277 24.16 -15.05 -6.76
N TRP A 278 22.86 -14.84 -6.61
CA TRP A 278 22.14 -15.02 -5.35
C TRP A 278 20.79 -15.67 -5.62
N ASN A 279 20.24 -16.32 -4.61
CA ASN A 279 18.89 -16.86 -4.64
C ASN A 279 17.99 -16.11 -3.66
N ASN A 280 16.69 -16.11 -3.95
CA ASN A 280 15.72 -15.76 -2.93
C ASN A 280 15.69 -16.94 -1.96
N GLY A 281 16.15 -16.74 -0.73
CA GLY A 281 16.00 -17.74 0.33
C GLY A 281 14.52 -18.04 0.51
N THR A 282 14.04 -19.11 -0.13
CA THR A 282 12.79 -19.80 0.23
C THR A 282 13.28 -21.22 0.52
N VAL A 283 13.02 -21.83 1.68
CA VAL A 283 11.76 -21.99 2.38
C VAL A 283 12.09 -22.35 3.84
N ASN A 284 11.43 -21.73 4.82
CA ASN A 284 10.94 -22.38 6.05
C ASN A 284 10.09 -21.41 6.89
N HIS A 285 8.85 -21.22 6.47
CA HIS A 285 7.74 -21.33 7.41
C HIS A 285 6.70 -22.22 6.77
N ALA A 286 6.77 -23.50 7.14
CA ALA A 286 5.65 -24.39 7.01
C ALA A 286 4.48 -23.80 7.79
N LEU A 287 3.44 -23.38 7.07
CA LEU A 287 2.05 -23.39 7.49
C LEU A 287 1.20 -23.51 6.21
N SER A 288 1.36 -24.64 5.51
CA SER A 288 0.28 -25.15 4.68
C SER A 288 -0.66 -25.95 5.59
N SER A 289 -1.84 -25.41 5.88
CA SER A 289 -3.09 -26.10 5.50
C SER A 289 -4.32 -25.32 5.94
N ALA A 290 -5.28 -25.32 5.02
CA ALA A 290 -6.68 -24.91 5.14
C ALA A 290 -6.96 -23.39 5.17
N SER A 291 -7.36 -22.82 4.04
CA SER A 291 -8.71 -23.03 3.52
C SER A 291 -8.88 -22.44 2.13
N SER A 292 -9.66 -23.16 1.34
CA SER A 292 -10.16 -22.84 0.02
C SER A 292 -10.97 -21.54 -0.01
N SER A 293 -10.60 -20.62 -0.89
CA SER A 293 -11.57 -19.84 -1.65
C SER A 293 -10.91 -19.25 -2.87
N SER A 294 -11.39 -19.70 -4.02
CA SER A 294 -11.23 -19.09 -5.33
C SER A 294 -11.62 -17.61 -5.27
N GLU A 295 -10.67 -16.72 -5.53
CA GLU A 295 -10.98 -15.40 -6.10
C GLU A 295 -9.73 -14.86 -6.79
N SER A 296 -9.86 -14.71 -8.11
CA SER A 296 -8.90 -14.08 -8.99
C SER A 296 -8.70 -12.62 -8.58
N THR A 297 -7.56 -12.31 -7.98
CA THR A 297 -7.03 -10.95 -7.94
C THR A 297 -5.63 -10.98 -8.52
N THR A 298 -5.45 -10.20 -9.57
CA THR A 298 -4.16 -9.79 -10.13
C THR A 298 -3.35 -9.04 -9.08
N ALA A 299 -2.76 -9.78 -8.14
CA ALA A 299 -1.76 -9.25 -7.23
C ALA A 299 -0.42 -9.24 -7.99
N ASN A 300 0.04 -8.04 -8.31
CA ASN A 300 1.38 -7.80 -8.83
C ASN A 300 2.39 -8.55 -7.94
N PRO A 301 3.24 -9.46 -8.48
CA PRO A 301 4.21 -10.16 -7.65
C PRO A 301 5.09 -9.10 -6.97
N ARG A 302 4.98 -9.02 -5.64
CA ARG A 302 5.73 -8.08 -4.80
C ARG A 302 7.19 -8.17 -5.21
N SER A 303 7.65 -7.13 -5.90
CA SER A 303 8.92 -7.17 -6.61
C SER A 303 10.05 -6.92 -5.63
N VAL A 304 10.61 -8.01 -5.10
CA VAL A 304 11.83 -7.94 -4.31
C VAL A 304 12.98 -7.47 -5.21
N SER A 305 13.66 -6.42 -4.76
CA SER A 305 14.89 -5.89 -5.38
C SER A 305 16.08 -6.18 -4.48
N TYR A 306 17.27 -6.21 -5.06
CA TYR A 306 18.51 -6.53 -4.39
C TYR A 306 19.47 -5.36 -4.52
N ILE A 307 20.19 -5.08 -3.44
CA ILE A 307 21.24 -4.06 -3.39
C ILE A 307 22.53 -4.78 -3.02
N ILE A 308 23.59 -4.55 -3.80
CA ILE A 308 24.93 -5.09 -3.51
C ILE A 308 25.87 -3.93 -3.33
N GLU A 309 26.66 -4.01 -2.26
CA GLU A 309 27.74 -3.08 -2.01
C GLU A 309 29.08 -3.79 -2.03
N MET A 310 30.09 -3.05 -2.46
CA MET A 310 31.49 -3.47 -2.46
C MET A 310 32.30 -2.48 -1.62
N GLU A 311 33.20 -3.00 -0.79
CA GLU A 311 34.11 -2.18 -0.01
C GLU A 311 35.06 -1.40 -0.93
N GLY A 312 35.13 -0.09 -0.72
CA GLY A 312 36.05 0.84 -1.37
C GLY A 312 37.42 0.84 -0.72
N LYS A 313 38.37 1.56 -1.33
CA LYS A 313 39.73 1.71 -0.78
C LYS A 313 39.78 2.49 0.54
N ASP A 314 38.74 3.26 0.80
CA ASP A 314 38.50 4.04 2.01
C ASP A 314 37.85 3.21 3.14
N GLY A 315 37.56 1.93 2.90
CA GLY A 315 36.83 1.05 3.82
C GLY A 315 35.32 1.25 3.80
N ASN A 316 34.79 2.17 2.99
CA ASN A 316 33.35 2.41 2.89
C ASN A 316 32.71 1.46 1.87
N TYR A 317 31.52 0.98 2.17
CA TYR A 317 30.74 0.17 1.23
C TYR A 317 30.00 1.07 0.23
N ASN A 318 30.24 0.82 -1.05
CA ASN A 318 29.64 1.57 -2.15
C ASN A 318 28.68 0.69 -2.95
N CYS A 319 27.50 1.21 -3.28
CA CYS A 319 26.51 0.49 -4.08
C CYS A 319 27.03 0.24 -5.51
N ILE A 320 27.11 -1.03 -5.87
CA ILE A 320 27.55 -1.49 -7.18
C ILE A 320 26.41 -2.06 -8.03
N TYR A 321 25.30 -2.43 -7.39
CA TYR A 321 24.13 -2.97 -8.08
C TYR A 321 22.84 -2.69 -7.29
N THR A 322 21.79 -2.29 -8.02
CA THR A 322 20.40 -2.26 -7.55
C THR A 322 19.51 -2.80 -8.66
N GLY A 323 18.69 -3.81 -8.38
CA GLY A 323 17.76 -4.35 -9.37
C GLY A 323 17.07 -5.64 -8.93
N THR A 324 16.28 -6.24 -9.83
CA THR A 324 15.47 -7.44 -9.55
C THR A 324 16.08 -8.73 -10.12
N THR A 325 17.27 -8.66 -10.72
CA THR A 325 17.95 -9.85 -11.26
C THR A 325 18.63 -10.64 -10.15
N TYR A 326 19.01 -11.88 -10.45
CA TYR A 326 19.66 -12.82 -9.52
C TYR A 326 21.16 -12.99 -9.76
N SER A 327 21.74 -12.14 -10.60
CA SER A 327 23.18 -12.15 -10.87
C SER A 327 23.66 -10.78 -11.34
N HIS A 328 24.92 -10.49 -11.04
CA HIS A 328 25.60 -9.28 -11.47
C HIS A 328 27.09 -9.56 -11.72
N LYS A 329 27.64 -8.98 -12.79
CA LYS A 329 29.06 -9.09 -13.14
C LYS A 329 29.76 -7.75 -12.89
N ILE A 330 30.68 -7.75 -11.95
CA ILE A 330 31.56 -6.63 -11.66
C ILE A 330 32.78 -6.74 -12.58
N ASN A 331 33.13 -5.67 -13.27
CA ASN A 331 34.29 -5.60 -14.18
C ASN A 331 35.29 -4.54 -13.69
N LYS A 332 36.46 -4.47 -14.35
CA LYS A 332 37.54 -3.49 -14.06
C LYS A 332 38.14 -3.65 -12.65
N LEU A 333 38.13 -4.87 -12.14
CA LEU A 333 38.82 -5.23 -10.92
C LEU A 333 40.32 -5.38 -11.18
N GLN A 334 41.12 -5.25 -10.12
CA GLN A 334 42.56 -5.49 -10.14
C GLN A 334 42.82 -6.97 -9.93
N GLU A 335 43.89 -7.49 -10.53
CA GLU A 335 44.28 -8.88 -10.38
C GLU A 335 44.79 -9.18 -8.96
N ASN A 336 44.67 -10.44 -8.52
CA ASN A 336 45.15 -10.91 -7.22
C ASN A 336 44.77 -9.99 -6.04
N THR A 337 43.58 -9.40 -6.10
CA THR A 337 43.11 -8.41 -5.14
C THR A 337 41.85 -8.95 -4.48
N GLN A 338 41.82 -8.85 -3.14
CA GLN A 338 40.68 -9.26 -2.33
C GLN A 338 39.61 -8.16 -2.36
N TYR A 339 38.36 -8.57 -2.58
CA TYR A 339 37.19 -7.71 -2.58
C TYR A 339 36.15 -8.24 -1.61
N ASN A 340 35.57 -7.33 -0.82
CA ASN A 340 34.55 -7.62 0.16
C ASN A 340 33.20 -7.10 -0.34
N PHE A 341 32.18 -7.95 -0.26
CA PHE A 341 30.83 -7.69 -0.74
C PHE A 341 29.80 -7.94 0.35
N ARG A 342 28.72 -7.19 0.33
CA ARG A 342 27.51 -7.46 1.12
C ARG A 342 26.28 -7.24 0.28
N ILE A 343 25.23 -8.00 0.54
CA ILE A 343 23.97 -7.96 -0.20
C ILE A 343 22.79 -7.84 0.75
N CYS A 344 21.78 -7.06 0.39
CA CYS A 344 20.49 -7.05 1.07
C CYS A 344 19.35 -7.13 0.05
N ALA A 345 18.20 -7.59 0.51
CA ALA A 345 16.97 -7.64 -0.27
C ALA A 345 16.01 -6.56 0.24
N LYS A 346 15.22 -5.99 -0.66
CA LYS A 346 14.29 -4.89 -0.40
C LYS A 346 12.94 -5.18 -1.01
N ASN A 347 11.89 -5.10 -0.22
CA ASN A 347 10.49 -5.16 -0.65
C ASN A 347 9.76 -3.84 -0.32
N ASP A 348 8.43 -3.84 -0.43
CA ASP A 348 7.58 -2.68 -0.14
C ASP A 348 7.66 -2.23 1.35
N SER A 349 8.10 -3.11 2.25
CA SER A 349 8.33 -2.79 3.66
C SER A 349 9.68 -2.12 3.91
N GLY A 350 10.59 -2.12 2.94
CA GLY A 350 11.93 -1.55 3.05
C GLY A 350 13.04 -2.56 2.79
N ALA A 351 14.27 -2.10 3.01
CA ALA A 351 15.46 -2.96 2.90
C ALA A 351 15.60 -3.80 4.18
N GLY A 352 15.84 -5.09 3.99
CA GLY A 352 16.24 -6.00 5.05
C GLY A 352 17.67 -5.73 5.52
N PRO A 353 18.15 -6.50 6.51
CA PRO A 353 19.52 -6.39 6.97
C PRO A 353 20.51 -6.77 5.85
N TRP A 354 21.73 -6.28 5.96
CA TRP A 354 22.82 -6.73 5.12
C TRP A 354 23.22 -8.17 5.48
N SER A 355 23.66 -8.93 4.48
CA SER A 355 24.31 -10.21 4.68
C SER A 355 25.62 -10.06 5.46
N ASP A 356 26.16 -11.18 5.91
CA ASP A 356 27.57 -11.26 6.26
C ASP A 356 28.46 -10.82 5.09
N ILE A 357 29.69 -10.42 5.40
CA ILE A 357 30.66 -9.97 4.41
C ILE A 357 31.18 -11.19 3.64
N TYR A 358 31.01 -11.18 2.32
CA TYR A 358 31.56 -12.16 1.42
C TYR A 358 32.85 -11.65 0.79
N THR A 359 33.92 -12.43 0.95
CA THR A 359 35.24 -12.09 0.45
C THR A 359 35.60 -12.95 -0.74
N PHE A 360 35.99 -12.33 -1.85
CA PHE A 360 36.47 -13.02 -3.05
C PHE A 360 37.75 -12.37 -3.57
N THR A 361 38.70 -13.18 -4.03
CA THR A 361 39.98 -12.71 -4.59
C THR A 361 40.01 -12.96 -6.08
N THR A 362 40.30 -11.93 -6.87
CA THR A 362 40.50 -12.06 -8.33
C THR A 362 41.72 -12.92 -8.64
N THR A 363 41.72 -13.60 -9.79
CA THR A 363 42.87 -14.41 -10.20
C THR A 363 44.03 -13.54 -10.68
N LYS A 364 45.22 -14.12 -10.81
CA LYS A 364 46.35 -13.48 -11.48
C LYS A 364 46.11 -13.39 -13.00
N ALA A 365 46.52 -12.29 -13.61
CA ALA A 365 46.43 -12.09 -15.06
C ALA A 365 47.62 -12.74 -15.78
N PRO A 366 47.39 -13.32 -16.98
CA PRO A 366 48.49 -13.67 -17.88
C PRO A 366 49.25 -12.40 -18.32
N PRO A 367 50.52 -12.53 -18.72
CA PRO A 367 51.25 -11.40 -19.31
C PRO A 367 50.56 -10.87 -20.57
N ASN A 368 50.86 -9.63 -20.91
CA ASN A 368 50.39 -9.06 -22.17
C ASN A 368 51.14 -9.69 -23.34
N ALA A 369 50.50 -9.68 -24.52
CA ALA A 369 51.15 -10.15 -25.74
C ALA A 369 52.44 -9.36 -26.01
N LEU A 370 53.53 -10.07 -26.29
CA LEU A 370 54.80 -9.45 -26.66
C LEU A 370 54.72 -8.86 -28.07
N LYS A 371 55.60 -7.90 -28.33
CA LYS A 371 55.91 -7.49 -29.71
C LYS A 371 56.64 -8.63 -30.42
N ALA A 372 56.55 -8.64 -31.74
CA ALA A 372 57.23 -9.64 -32.56
C ALA A 372 58.75 -9.57 -32.33
N PRO A 373 59.46 -10.72 -32.29
CA PRO A 373 60.90 -10.74 -32.02
C PRO A 373 61.68 -10.10 -33.16
N ASN A 374 62.73 -9.37 -32.80
CA ASN A 374 63.71 -8.83 -33.74
C ASN A 374 64.67 -9.94 -34.18
N ILE A 375 65.00 -9.98 -35.46
CA ILE A 375 65.84 -11.01 -36.05
C ILE A 375 67.15 -10.38 -36.48
N ASN A 376 68.25 -10.83 -35.86
CA ASN A 376 69.59 -10.30 -36.04
C ASN A 376 70.56 -11.44 -36.41
N GLU A 377 71.77 -11.08 -36.85
CA GLU A 377 72.88 -12.03 -37.12
C GLU A 377 72.46 -13.22 -38.00
N ILE A 378 71.80 -12.90 -39.11
CA ILE A 378 71.27 -13.89 -40.04
C ILE A 378 72.43 -14.45 -40.89
N THR A 379 72.60 -15.77 -40.86
CA THR A 379 73.49 -16.55 -41.71
C THR A 379 72.68 -17.53 -42.56
N SER A 380 73.31 -18.31 -43.43
CA SER A 380 72.60 -19.33 -44.22
C SER A 380 72.01 -20.47 -43.38
N THR A 381 72.47 -20.69 -42.14
CA THR A 381 72.04 -21.82 -41.30
C THR A 381 71.64 -21.45 -39.87
N SER A 382 71.69 -20.17 -39.51
CA SER A 382 71.36 -19.70 -38.16
C SER A 382 70.93 -18.24 -38.13
N CYS A 383 70.15 -17.86 -37.11
CA CYS A 383 69.83 -16.47 -36.80
C CYS A 383 69.63 -16.29 -35.29
N VAL A 384 69.70 -15.04 -34.82
CA VAL A 384 69.45 -14.68 -33.41
C VAL A 384 68.13 -13.93 -33.29
N PHE A 385 67.23 -14.46 -32.48
CA PHE A 385 65.98 -13.82 -32.10
C PHE A 385 66.19 -13.03 -30.81
N ASN A 386 65.79 -11.77 -30.80
CA ASN A 386 65.84 -10.89 -29.64
C ASN A 386 64.46 -10.29 -29.37
N TRP A 387 64.01 -10.32 -28.13
CA TRP A 387 62.73 -9.73 -27.73
C TRP A 387 62.89 -8.86 -26.50
N GLN A 388 61.92 -7.96 -26.31
CA GLN A 388 61.91 -7.09 -25.15
C GLN A 388 61.42 -7.89 -23.93
N ALA A 389 62.18 -7.82 -22.83
CA ALA A 389 61.74 -8.39 -21.56
C ALA A 389 60.39 -7.81 -21.15
N HIS A 390 59.47 -8.66 -20.70
CA HIS A 390 58.25 -8.18 -20.07
C HIS A 390 58.60 -7.58 -18.70
N LYS A 391 57.90 -6.51 -18.28
CA LYS A 391 57.99 -6.05 -16.88
C LYS A 391 57.50 -7.17 -15.97
N SER A 392 58.16 -7.37 -14.83
CA SER A 392 57.71 -8.31 -13.81
C SER A 392 56.29 -7.99 -13.36
N LEU A 393 55.47 -9.02 -13.19
CA LEU A 393 54.09 -8.90 -12.71
C LEU A 393 54.07 -9.27 -11.22
N GLY A 394 54.37 -8.29 -10.38
CA GLY A 394 54.64 -8.52 -8.96
C GLY A 394 55.96 -9.29 -8.77
N ASN A 395 55.91 -10.35 -7.97
CA ASN A 395 57.05 -11.23 -7.67
C ASN A 395 57.07 -12.53 -8.49
N ASP A 396 56.17 -12.69 -9.46
CA ASP A 396 56.09 -13.91 -10.27
C ASP A 396 57.12 -13.87 -11.42
N PRO A 397 57.98 -14.90 -11.58
CA PRO A 397 58.94 -14.96 -12.67
C PRO A 397 58.27 -15.10 -14.04
N ILE A 398 58.90 -14.48 -15.05
CA ILE A 398 58.47 -14.55 -16.44
C ILE A 398 59.50 -15.36 -17.25
N SER A 399 59.02 -16.39 -17.93
CA SER A 399 59.76 -17.13 -18.97
C SER A 399 59.11 -16.93 -20.34
N TYR A 400 59.72 -17.45 -21.40
CA TYR A 400 59.31 -17.25 -22.77
C TYR A 400 59.32 -18.56 -23.54
N ILE A 401 58.32 -18.76 -24.39
CA ILE A 401 58.30 -19.81 -25.42
C ILE A 401 58.43 -19.15 -26.78
N LEU A 402 59.48 -19.52 -27.51
CA LEU A 402 59.68 -19.14 -28.91
C LEU A 402 59.30 -20.29 -29.82
N GLN A 403 58.47 -20.01 -30.81
CA GLN A 403 58.07 -21.00 -31.79
C GLN A 403 58.45 -20.59 -33.21
N LEU A 404 58.85 -21.57 -34.01
CA LEU A 404 59.26 -21.41 -35.39
C LEU A 404 58.38 -22.29 -36.29
N GLN A 405 58.09 -21.81 -37.48
CA GLN A 405 57.31 -22.52 -38.49
C GLN A 405 58.00 -22.36 -39.85
N ILE A 406 58.05 -23.42 -40.65
CA ILE A 406 58.44 -23.32 -42.06
C ILE A 406 57.23 -22.86 -42.87
N TYR A 407 57.36 -21.68 -43.49
CA TYR A 407 56.31 -21.10 -44.31
C TYR A 407 56.09 -21.98 -45.55
N ARG A 408 54.86 -22.50 -45.69
CA ARG A 408 54.34 -23.35 -46.78
C ARG A 408 54.65 -24.85 -46.72
N LYS A 409 55.43 -25.35 -45.76
CA LYS A 409 55.66 -26.80 -45.61
C LYS A 409 54.58 -27.42 -44.73
N GLU A 410 54.29 -26.82 -43.57
CA GLU A 410 53.23 -27.25 -42.63
C GLU A 410 52.68 -26.03 -41.87
N ASN A 411 51.39 -26.06 -41.46
CA ASN A 411 50.78 -24.94 -40.73
C ASN A 411 51.09 -24.94 -39.21
N GLU A 412 52.06 -25.75 -38.78
CA GLU A 412 52.36 -26.02 -37.38
C GLU A 412 53.61 -25.24 -36.91
N TYR A 413 53.53 -24.70 -35.70
CA TYR A 413 54.62 -24.00 -35.04
C TYR A 413 55.31 -24.95 -34.08
N THR A 414 56.62 -25.14 -34.21
CA THR A 414 57.42 -25.96 -33.28
C THR A 414 58.08 -25.08 -32.23
N GLU A 415 58.09 -25.55 -30.98
CA GLU A 415 58.84 -24.89 -29.91
C GLU A 415 60.34 -25.08 -30.12
N ILE A 416 61.05 -23.96 -30.25
CA ILE A 416 62.51 -23.95 -30.46
C ILE A 416 63.27 -23.42 -29.25
N TYR A 417 62.58 -22.78 -28.29
CA TYR A 417 63.17 -22.30 -27.05
C TYR A 417 62.11 -22.15 -25.95
N HIS A 418 62.51 -22.51 -24.73
CA HIS A 418 61.78 -22.30 -23.49
C HIS A 418 62.76 -21.86 -22.40
N GLY A 419 62.62 -20.66 -21.87
CA GLY A 419 63.48 -20.17 -20.79
C GLY A 419 63.27 -18.71 -20.44
N ASP A 420 64.13 -18.16 -19.59
CA ASP A 420 64.05 -16.80 -19.04
C ASP A 420 64.90 -15.76 -19.80
N LEU A 421 65.81 -16.20 -20.67
CA LEU A 421 66.60 -15.32 -21.53
C LEU A 421 65.72 -14.55 -22.52
N THR A 422 66.22 -13.39 -22.94
CA THR A 422 65.57 -12.51 -23.92
C THR A 422 66.19 -12.57 -25.32
N SER A 423 67.10 -13.53 -25.52
CA SER A 423 67.80 -13.76 -26.77
C SER A 423 68.00 -15.26 -26.96
N TYR A 424 67.80 -15.74 -28.19
CA TYR A 424 68.04 -17.13 -28.54
C TYR A 424 68.63 -17.24 -29.94
N ARG A 425 69.70 -18.04 -30.08
CA ARG A 425 70.30 -18.37 -31.38
C ARG A 425 69.72 -19.69 -31.88
N ALA A 426 68.94 -19.64 -32.95
CA ALA A 426 68.50 -20.85 -33.65
C ALA A 426 69.56 -21.27 -34.67
N THR A 427 69.99 -22.52 -34.62
CA THR A 427 70.98 -23.14 -35.53
C THR A 427 70.35 -24.28 -36.32
N ASN A 428 71.07 -24.84 -37.30
CA ASN A 428 70.61 -25.93 -38.16
C ASN A 428 69.35 -25.61 -38.98
N LEU A 429 69.22 -24.35 -39.38
CA LEU A 429 68.16 -23.91 -40.28
C LEU A 429 68.56 -24.12 -41.75
N GLU A 430 67.57 -24.29 -42.63
CA GLU A 430 67.78 -24.52 -44.06
C GLU A 430 67.89 -23.20 -44.83
N ALA A 431 68.95 -23.07 -45.64
CA ALA A 431 69.18 -21.87 -46.44
C ALA A 431 68.11 -21.70 -47.53
N GLY A 432 67.64 -20.46 -47.73
CA GLY A 432 66.61 -20.16 -48.73
C GLY A 432 65.20 -20.60 -48.36
N VAL A 433 64.97 -21.10 -47.15
CA VAL A 433 63.64 -21.45 -46.63
C VAL A 433 62.99 -20.24 -45.97
N ASP A 434 61.71 -20.06 -46.25
CA ASP A 434 60.86 -19.05 -45.62
C ASP A 434 60.42 -19.54 -44.24
N TYR A 435 60.64 -18.74 -43.19
CA TYR A 435 60.29 -19.07 -41.81
C TYR A 435 59.35 -18.03 -41.20
N ARG A 436 58.51 -18.46 -40.26
CA ARG A 436 57.71 -17.59 -39.38
C ARG A 436 58.07 -17.86 -37.93
N VAL A 437 58.33 -16.80 -37.16
CA VAL A 437 58.63 -16.89 -35.74
C VAL A 437 57.60 -16.11 -34.93
N ARG A 438 57.18 -16.66 -33.80
CA ARG A 438 56.33 -15.98 -32.82
C ARG A 438 56.77 -16.32 -31.41
N ILE A 439 56.46 -15.44 -30.46
CA ILE A 439 56.86 -15.61 -29.06
C ILE A 439 55.69 -15.33 -28.12
N CYS A 440 55.59 -16.08 -27.02
CA CYS A 440 54.72 -15.74 -25.90
C CYS A 440 55.51 -15.67 -24.59
N ALA A 441 54.99 -14.91 -23.64
CA ALA A 441 55.50 -14.86 -22.28
C ALA A 441 54.66 -15.77 -21.38
N ILE A 442 55.31 -16.41 -20.41
CA ILE A 442 54.69 -17.27 -19.42
C ILE A 442 54.96 -16.66 -18.06
N ARG A 443 53.89 -16.40 -17.32
CA ARG A 443 53.99 -16.09 -15.89
C ARG A 443 53.85 -17.38 -15.10
N SER A 444 54.89 -17.71 -14.34
CA SER A 444 54.85 -18.85 -13.41
C SER A 444 54.56 -18.32 -12.02
N THR A 445 53.44 -18.73 -11.43
CA THR A 445 53.00 -18.22 -10.13
C THR A 445 53.50 -19.10 -8.99
N SER A 446 53.61 -18.54 -7.79
CA SER A 446 54.07 -19.26 -6.57
C SER A 446 53.24 -20.50 -6.21
N ASP A 447 51.97 -20.53 -6.63
CA ASP A 447 51.02 -21.65 -6.48
C ASP A 447 51.13 -22.70 -7.61
N GLY A 448 52.11 -22.55 -8.51
CA GLY A 448 52.41 -23.53 -9.55
C GLY A 448 51.57 -23.40 -10.83
N LEU A 449 50.78 -22.33 -10.98
CA LEU A 449 50.03 -22.07 -12.21
C LEU A 449 50.92 -21.40 -13.26
N THR A 450 50.80 -21.86 -14.51
CA THR A 450 51.45 -21.25 -15.67
C THR A 450 50.43 -20.48 -16.50
N LEU A 451 50.57 -19.16 -16.57
CA LEU A 451 49.67 -18.27 -17.32
C LEU A 451 50.38 -17.75 -18.57
N ASN A 452 49.91 -18.20 -19.73
CA ASN A 452 50.52 -17.87 -21.01
C ASN A 452 49.87 -16.61 -21.60
N SER A 453 50.70 -15.68 -22.07
CA SER A 453 50.23 -14.58 -22.90
C SER A 453 49.74 -15.10 -24.26
N PRO A 454 48.92 -14.32 -24.97
CA PRO A 454 48.79 -14.52 -26.42
C PRO A 454 50.16 -14.46 -27.09
N PHE A 455 50.33 -15.23 -28.16
CA PHE A 455 51.53 -15.13 -29.00
C PHE A 455 51.61 -13.75 -29.67
N SER A 456 52.82 -13.25 -29.85
CA SER A 456 53.10 -12.07 -30.65
C SER A 456 52.61 -12.25 -32.09
N PRO A 457 52.43 -11.15 -32.85
CA PRO A 457 52.37 -11.25 -34.31
C PRO A 457 53.56 -12.04 -34.83
N ALA A 458 53.33 -12.88 -35.84
CA ALA A 458 54.39 -13.70 -36.43
C ALA A 458 55.29 -12.85 -37.34
N THR A 459 56.61 -12.91 -37.15
CA THR A 459 57.60 -12.30 -38.05
C THR A 459 58.00 -13.30 -39.13
N HIS A 460 57.88 -12.92 -40.40
CA HIS A 460 58.38 -13.69 -41.53
C HIS A 460 59.81 -13.27 -41.89
N PHE A 461 60.70 -14.23 -42.08
CA PHE A 461 62.07 -14.02 -42.56
C PHE A 461 62.54 -15.17 -43.48
N VAL A 462 63.61 -14.94 -44.22
CA VAL A 462 64.25 -15.91 -45.11
C VAL A 462 65.74 -15.92 -44.82
N LEU A 463 66.34 -17.10 -44.76
CA LEU A 463 67.79 -17.21 -44.64
C LEU A 463 68.45 -17.07 -46.02
N PRO A 464 69.53 -16.28 -46.15
CA PRO A 464 70.23 -16.11 -47.42
C PRO A 464 70.80 -17.45 -47.90
N ARG A 465 70.79 -17.70 -49.21
CA ARG A 465 71.51 -18.85 -49.76
C ARG A 465 73.01 -18.57 -49.70
N PRO A 466 73.88 -19.58 -49.53
CA PRO A 466 75.33 -19.39 -49.56
C PRO A 466 75.82 -18.63 -50.82
N GLU A 467 75.13 -18.85 -51.94
CA GLU A 467 75.38 -18.19 -53.23
C GLU A 467 75.09 -16.68 -53.22
N ASP A 468 74.06 -16.24 -52.47
CA ASP A 468 73.65 -14.83 -52.36
C ASP A 468 74.65 -14.00 -51.53
N LEU A 469 75.31 -14.64 -50.56
CA LEU A 469 76.36 -14.02 -49.73
C LEU A 469 77.66 -13.82 -50.53
N ALA A 470 78.03 -14.79 -51.38
CA ALA A 470 79.19 -14.69 -52.26
C ALA A 470 79.03 -13.58 -53.31
N ALA A 471 77.83 -13.42 -53.87
CA ALA A 471 77.50 -12.37 -54.84
C ALA A 471 77.59 -10.93 -54.24
N SER A 472 77.41 -10.78 -52.93
CA SER A 472 77.47 -9.48 -52.25
C SER A 472 78.89 -8.93 -52.06
N ILE A 473 79.89 -9.83 -51.97
CA ILE A 473 81.31 -9.48 -51.78
C ILE A 473 81.99 -9.20 -53.13
N SER A 474 81.51 -9.81 -54.22
CA SER A 474 82.05 -9.63 -55.58
C SER A 474 81.41 -8.49 -56.38
N GLY A 475 80.40 -7.79 -55.84
CA GLY A 475 79.55 -6.85 -56.58
C GLY A 475 79.93 -5.36 -56.54
N SER A 476 81.05 -4.95 -55.96
CA SER A 476 81.38 -3.51 -55.78
C SER A 476 82.16 -2.86 -56.94
N LYS A 477 82.32 -3.52 -58.10
CA LYS A 477 82.93 -2.91 -59.30
C LYS A 477 82.26 -3.41 -60.58
N ALA A 478 81.31 -2.64 -61.10
CA ALA A 478 81.13 -2.33 -62.54
C ALA A 478 79.73 -1.76 -62.81
N SER A 479 79.71 -0.45 -63.01
CA SER A 479 79.03 0.31 -64.06
C SER A 479 77.64 -0.07 -64.57
N ASN A 480 76.72 0.87 -64.30
CA ASN A 480 75.76 1.48 -65.24
C ASN A 480 75.95 1.13 -66.74
N ASN A 481 74.87 0.68 -67.39
CA ASN A 481 74.13 1.47 -68.40
C ASN A 481 72.93 0.70 -68.99
N HIS A 482 71.77 1.38 -69.01
CA HIS A 482 70.66 1.39 -70.00
C HIS A 482 70.03 0.06 -70.49
N LEU A 483 68.72 -0.12 -70.77
CA LEU A 483 67.49 0.69 -70.81
C LEU A 483 66.30 -0.30 -70.97
N LEU A 484 65.17 -0.01 -70.31
CA LEU A 484 63.74 -0.28 -70.60
C LEU A 484 63.28 -1.62 -71.27
N SER A 485 62.40 -2.34 -70.57
CA SER A 485 61.00 -2.52 -70.99
C SER A 485 60.11 -3.01 -69.81
N HIS A 486 58.85 -2.59 -69.83
CA HIS A 486 57.83 -2.78 -68.79
C HIS A 486 57.40 -4.24 -68.59
N ASP A 487 57.09 -4.64 -67.34
CA ASP A 487 55.71 -4.98 -66.97
C ASP A 487 55.47 -5.14 -65.45
N HIS A 488 54.27 -4.72 -65.05
CA HIS A 488 53.74 -4.63 -63.69
C HIS A 488 53.42 -6.01 -63.08
N HIS A 489 54.12 -6.40 -62.00
CA HIS A 489 53.53 -7.02 -60.78
C HIS A 489 54.62 -7.52 -59.81
N SER A 490 55.11 -6.67 -58.91
CA SER A 490 55.84 -7.14 -57.69
C SER A 490 56.15 -6.03 -56.68
N ASP A 491 55.17 -5.21 -56.27
CA ASP A 491 55.43 -4.01 -55.45
C ASP A 491 55.26 -4.18 -53.92
N GLN A 492 55.52 -5.39 -53.39
CA GLN A 492 55.68 -5.57 -51.93
C GLN A 492 56.92 -6.37 -51.51
N LYS A 493 57.77 -6.84 -52.45
CA LYS A 493 59.04 -7.53 -52.14
C LYS A 493 60.28 -6.62 -52.11
N ILE A 494 60.14 -5.33 -52.47
CA ILE A 494 61.28 -4.39 -52.61
C ILE A 494 61.38 -3.39 -51.43
N SER A 495 60.54 -3.51 -50.39
CA SER A 495 60.58 -2.58 -49.25
C SER A 495 61.54 -2.98 -48.11
N PHE A 496 61.92 -4.26 -48.00
CA PHE A 496 62.82 -4.73 -46.93
C PHE A 496 64.31 -4.64 -47.28
N ILE A 497 64.69 -4.96 -48.53
CA ILE A 497 66.07 -4.83 -49.03
C ILE A 497 66.53 -3.36 -49.02
N ASN A 498 65.61 -2.44 -49.32
CA ASN A 498 65.91 -1.00 -49.28
C ASN A 498 66.01 -0.43 -47.85
N ARG A 499 65.32 -1.00 -46.85
CA ARG A 499 65.51 -0.61 -45.44
C ARG A 499 66.86 -1.04 -44.88
N TYR A 500 67.36 -2.22 -45.28
CA TYR A 500 68.71 -2.67 -44.90
C TYR A 500 69.81 -1.82 -45.55
N ARG A 501 69.63 -1.42 -46.82
CA ARG A 501 70.55 -0.48 -47.51
C ARG A 501 70.57 0.91 -46.86
N LEU A 502 69.43 1.44 -46.41
CA LEU A 502 69.35 2.76 -45.76
C LEU A 502 69.96 2.79 -44.34
N LEU A 503 69.89 1.68 -43.60
CA LEU A 503 70.51 1.55 -42.27
C LEU A 503 72.04 1.40 -42.34
N LEU A 504 72.57 0.64 -43.30
CA LEU A 504 74.01 0.58 -43.54
C LEU A 504 74.55 1.93 -44.07
N SER A 505 73.82 2.60 -44.96
CA SER A 505 74.19 3.91 -45.50
C SER A 505 74.30 5.00 -44.42
N ARG A 506 73.39 5.02 -43.44
CA ARG A 506 73.42 6.00 -42.34
C ARG A 506 74.55 5.76 -41.35
N LYS A 507 74.94 4.50 -41.10
CA LYS A 507 76.09 4.17 -40.24
C LYS A 507 77.44 4.47 -40.90
N LEU A 508 77.55 4.31 -42.22
CA LEU A 508 78.77 4.63 -42.97
C LEU A 508 78.97 6.15 -43.12
N LYS A 509 77.91 6.94 -43.35
CA LYS A 509 78.00 8.41 -43.38
C LYS A 509 78.33 9.07 -42.03
N SER A 510 77.97 8.45 -40.90
CA SER A 510 78.36 8.96 -39.58
C SER A 510 79.82 8.67 -39.21
N ILE A 511 80.45 7.69 -39.87
CA ILE A 511 81.86 7.33 -39.64
C ILE A 511 82.78 8.20 -40.50
N GLU A 512 82.42 8.48 -41.77
CA GLU A 512 83.19 9.40 -42.64
C GLU A 512 83.16 10.88 -42.19
N LEU A 513 82.10 11.31 -41.49
CA LEU A 513 82.02 12.67 -40.92
C LEU A 513 82.79 12.84 -39.59
N PHE A 514 83.26 11.75 -38.98
CA PHE A 514 84.07 11.78 -37.75
C PHE A 514 85.59 11.71 -38.05
N GLU A 515 85.99 11.10 -39.17
CA GLU A 515 87.40 11.02 -39.59
C GLU A 515 87.90 12.24 -40.39
N SER A 516 87.02 13.20 -40.76
CA SER A 516 87.39 14.44 -41.47
C SER A 516 87.55 15.67 -40.56
N ARG A 517 87.62 15.50 -39.22
CA ARG A 517 87.88 16.58 -38.25
C ARG A 517 89.03 16.32 -37.25
N THR A 518 89.87 15.32 -37.50
CA THR A 518 91.04 15.02 -36.64
C THR A 518 92.29 14.64 -37.43
N LEU A 519 92.64 15.44 -38.44
CA LEU A 519 94.00 15.61 -38.96
C LEU A 519 94.15 17.02 -39.54
#